data_AF-A0A699XQS8-F1
#
_entry.id   AF-A0A699XQS8-F1
#
_cell.length_a   1.000
_cell.length_b   1.000
_cell.length_c   1.000
_cell.angle_alpha   90.00
_cell.angle_beta   90.00
_cell.angle_gamma   90.00
#
_symmetry.space_group_name_H-M   'P 1'
#
loop_
_entity.id
_entity.type
_entity.pdbx_description
1 polymer ?
#
loop_
_entity_poly.entity_id
_entity_poly.type
_entity_poly.pdbx_seq_one_letter_code
_entity_poly.pdbx_strand_id
1 'polypeptide(L)' 'GLQISQNPRGIFINQSKYALESLKKYGFESCDPVDTPKVEKSNLDEDREGKAVDPSHYRGMIGT' A
#
# COMPACT_ATOMS: atom_id res chain seq x y z
N GLY A 1 -9.47 2.46 8.27
CA GLY A 1 -9.93 2.20 9.65
C GLY A 1 -9.91 0.71 9.94
N LEU A 2 -9.82 0.32 11.21
CA LEU A 2 -9.85 -1.09 11.62
C LEU A 2 -11.25 -1.69 11.48
N GLN A 3 -11.32 -2.91 10.95
CA GLN A 3 -12.52 -3.71 10.84
C GLN A 3 -12.42 -4.91 11.77
N ILE A 4 -13.50 -5.21 12.48
CA ILE A 4 -13.59 -6.32 13.41
C ILE A 4 -14.70 -7.25 12.93
N SER A 5 -14.38 -8.52 12.72
CA SER A 5 -15.35 -9.58 12.51
C SER A 5 -15.21 -10.64 13.59
N GLN A 6 -16.33 -11.11 14.12
CA GLN A 6 -16.35 -12.10 15.19
C GLN A 6 -17.08 -13.35 14.70
N ASN A 7 -16.54 -14.53 15.00
CA ASN A 7 -17.14 -15.82 14.69
C ASN A 7 -16.77 -16.85 15.78
N PRO A 8 -17.33 -18.08 15.78
CA PRO A 8 -17.04 -19.08 16.81
C PRO A 8 -15.56 -19.49 16.94
N ARG A 9 -14.74 -19.25 15.91
CA ARG A 9 -13.29 -19.50 15.94
C ARG A 9 -12.49 -18.34 16.55
N GLY A 10 -13.10 -17.18 16.74
CA GLY A 10 -12.49 -16.03 17.40
C GLY A 10 -12.80 -14.68 16.75
N ILE A 11 -11.97 -13.69 17.11
CA ILE A 11 -12.06 -12.31 16.63
C ILE A 11 -10.99 -12.11 15.55
N PHE A 12 -11.40 -11.59 14.41
CA PHE A 12 -10.53 -11.20 13.32
C PHE A 12 -10.51 -9.69 13.17
N ILE A 13 -9.32 -9.11 13.27
CA ILE A 13 -9.09 -7.67 13.11
C ILE A 13 -8.33 -7.48 11.80
N ASN A 14 -8.84 -6.63 10.91
CA ASN A 14 -8.21 -6.38 9.62
C ASN A 14 -8.38 -4.94 9.14
N GLN A 15 -7.65 -4.59 8.08
CA GLN A 15 -7.78 -3.31 7.38
C GLN A 15 -7.92 -3.54 5.86
N SER A 16 -8.58 -4.63 5.45
CA SER A 16 -8.69 -5.04 4.05
C SER A 16 -9.27 -3.93 3.16
N LYS A 17 -10.32 -3.24 3.63
CA LYS A 17 -10.90 -2.09 2.93
C LYS A 17 -9.89 -0.96 2.72
N TYR A 18 -9.13 -0.61 3.75
CA TYR A 18 -8.11 0.44 3.63
C TYR A 18 -7.01 0.04 2.65
N ALA A 19 -6.51 -1.19 2.72
CA ALA A 19 -5.50 -1.69 1.79
C ALA A 19 -6.00 -1.61 0.34
N LEU A 20 -7.22 -2.07 0.08
CA LEU A 20 -7.82 -2.04 -1.26
C LEU A 20 -8.07 -0.61 -1.78
N GLU A 21 -8.55 0.29 -0.93
CA GLU A 21 -8.75 1.70 -1.31
C GLU A 21 -7.42 2.40 -1.62
N SER A 22 -6.36 2.10 -0.87
CA SER A 22 -5.00 2.62 -1.13
C SER A 22 -4.45 2.11 -2.46
N LEU A 23 -4.58 0.81 -2.76
CA LEU A 23 -4.14 0.24 -4.04
C LEU A 23 -4.86 0.92 -5.22
N LYS A 24 -6.18 1.10 -5.12
CA LYS A 24 -6.96 1.80 -6.16
C LYS A 24 -6.54 3.26 -6.35
N LYS A 25 -6.35 3.98 -5.24
CA LYS A 25 -5.95 5.41 -5.26
C LYS A 25 -4.67 5.64 -6.04
N TYR A 26 -3.73 4.69 -5.99
CA TYR A 26 -2.41 4.80 -6.61
C TYR A 26 -2.25 3.91 -7.86
N GLY A 27 -3.32 3.30 -8.35
CA GLY A 27 -3.31 2.52 -9.59
C GLY A 27 -2.65 1.15 -9.51
N PHE A 28 -2.56 0.54 -8.31
CA PHE A 28 -1.95 -0.78 -8.08
C PHE A 28 -2.96 -1.94 -8.08
N GLU A 29 -4.19 -1.73 -8.53
CA GLU A 29 -5.25 -2.77 -8.51
C GLU A 29 -4.98 -3.94 -9.45
N SER A 30 -4.15 -3.74 -10.48
CA SER A 30 -3.77 -4.74 -11.47
C SER A 30 -2.34 -5.25 -11.31
N CYS A 31 -1.63 -4.83 -10.26
CA CYS A 31 -0.27 -5.29 -10.02
C CYS A 31 -0.23 -6.74 -9.52
N ASP A 32 0.83 -7.44 -9.91
CA ASP A 32 1.05 -8.80 -9.44
C ASP A 32 1.24 -8.81 -7.91
N PRO A 33 0.66 -9.81 -7.22
CA PRO A 33 0.86 -9.95 -5.79
C PRO A 33 2.32 -10.27 -5.48
N VAL A 34 2.83 -9.69 -4.40
CA VAL A 34 4.18 -9.94 -3.88
C VAL A 34 4.10 -10.57 -2.49
N ASP A 35 4.90 -11.61 -2.26
CA ASP A 35 4.93 -12.29 -0.95
C ASP A 35 5.47 -11.39 0.17
N THR A 36 6.34 -10.44 -0.19
CA THR A 36 6.94 -9.49 0.73
C THR A 36 6.43 -8.07 0.44
N PRO A 37 5.41 -7.57 1.15
CA PRO A 37 4.80 -6.27 0.88
C PRO A 37 5.69 -5.08 1.25
N LYS A 38 6.74 -5.32 2.04
CA LYS A 38 7.72 -4.30 2.43
C LYS A 38 9.12 -4.82 2.12
N VAL A 39 9.66 -4.38 0.99
CA VAL A 39 11.08 -4.59 0.67
C VAL A 39 11.95 -3.88 1.72
N GLU A 40 13.10 -4.47 2.06
CA GLU A 40 14.11 -3.80 2.90
C GLU A 40 14.45 -2.43 2.31
N LYS A 41 14.71 -1.44 3.17
CA LYS A 41 15.04 -0.08 2.71
C LYS A 41 16.34 -0.12 1.91
N SER A 42 16.23 -0.15 0.59
CA SER A 42 17.34 0.23 -0.29
C SER A 42 17.50 1.74 -0.26
N ASN A 43 18.73 2.22 -0.42
CA ASN A 43 18.95 3.64 -0.65
C ASN A 43 18.22 4.02 -1.95
N LEU A 44 17.35 5.02 -1.88
CA LEU A 44 16.68 5.58 -3.05
C LEU A 44 17.52 6.74 -3.58
N ASP A 45 17.82 6.70 -4.87
CA ASP A 45 18.50 7.76 -5.62
C ASP A 45 17.61 8.31 -6.74
N GLU A 46 18.01 9.43 -7.33
CA GLU A 46 17.27 10.09 -8.41
C GLU A 46 17.47 9.33 -9.72
N ASP A 47 16.37 8.85 -10.32
CA ASP A 47 16.38 8.32 -11.68
C ASP A 47 16.37 9.47 -12.70
N ARG A 48 17.53 9.79 -13.26
CA ARG A 48 17.72 10.87 -14.24
C ARG A 48 17.10 10.57 -15.62
N GLU A 49 16.89 9.30 -15.95
CA GLU A 49 16.25 8.88 -17.22
C GLU A 49 14.75 8.62 -17.02
N GLY A 50 14.31 8.55 -15.77
CA GLY A 50 12.94 8.32 -15.36
C GLY A 50 11.98 9.42 -15.77
N LYS A 51 10.70 9.03 -15.89
CA LYS A 51 9.63 10.00 -16.12
C LYS A 51 9.44 10.85 -14.87
N ALA A 52 9.44 12.17 -15.05
CA ALA A 52 9.07 13.09 -13.98
C ALA A 52 7.65 12.77 -13.47
N VAL A 53 7.53 12.57 -12.16
CA VAL A 53 6.27 12.35 -11.45
C VAL A 53 6.08 13.42 -10.40
N ASP A 54 4.83 13.80 -10.13
CA ASP A 54 4.53 14.72 -9.03
C ASP A 54 4.74 14.02 -7.67
N PRO A 55 5.71 14.45 -6.84
CA PRO A 55 5.95 13.84 -5.53
C PRO A 55 4.75 13.98 -4.58
N SER A 56 3.90 15.00 -4.77
CA SER A 56 2.72 15.23 -3.94
C SER A 56 1.71 14.08 -4.04
N HIS A 57 1.68 13.41 -5.21
CA HIS A 57 0.82 12.28 -5.46
C HIS A 57 1.11 11.14 -4.47
N TYR A 58 2.38 10.80 -4.26
CA TYR A 58 2.79 9.64 -3.47
C TYR A 58 3.06 9.95 -1.98
N ARG A 59 3.14 11.23 -1.57
CA ARG A 59 3.42 11.61 -0.17
C ARG A 59 2.46 10.96 0.84
N GLY A 60 1.18 10.78 0.47
CA GLY A 60 0.17 10.15 1.33
C GLY A 60 0.27 8.62 1.44
N MET A 61 1.18 7.99 0.68
CA MET A 61 1.37 6.53 0.70
C MET A 61 2.29 6.07 1.85
N ILE A 62 3.26 6.91 2.22
CA ILE A 62 4.24 6.62 3.28
C ILE A 62 3.72 7.02 4.67
N GLY A 63 2.61 7.75 4.75
CA GLY A 63 1.94 8.04 6.02
C GLY A 63 0.57 8.73 5.88
N THR A 64 -0.46 8.03 6.35
CA THR A 64 -1.65 8.58 7.02
C THR A 64 -1.73 8.02 8.42
#